data_AF-A0A3P6SJN5-F1
#
_entry.id   AF-A0A3P6SJN5-F1
#
_cell.length_a   1.000
_cell.length_b   1.000
_cell.length_c   1.000
_cell.angle_alpha   90.00
_cell.angle_beta   90.00
_cell.angle_gamma   90.00
#
_symmetry.space_group_name_H-M   'P 1'
#
loop_
_entity.id
_entity.type
_entity.pdbx_description
1 polymer ?
#
loop_
_entity_poly.entity_id
_entity_poly.type
_entity_poly.pdbx_seq_one_letter_code
_entity_poly.pdbx_strand_id
1 'polypeptide(L)'
;MRSVPHQMQKFFRSLRDLRKQALKLCSVVPDHVTYYYGNPFVEKTEGILHFFKYNDDGLGKDVQCRMLCMIAIPAQITLREILLFIGTLAMRATGGAIQTIERIKVIRDSTPNEYMIILKFKTHLYDAILLQNDAVVFFEEYNGMQFNSLETNQCKLLFVDRIECASEDEVAALCASSSASTEAGSSNHLTELPTCAVCLERMDDSVVSILCNHTFHAGCLEQWTDT
;
A
#
# COMPACT_ATOMS: atom_id res chain seq x y z
N MET A 1 2.67 42.60 2.74
CA MET A 1 3.06 41.48 1.85
C MET A 1 4.15 40.70 2.56
N ARG A 2 3.80 39.59 3.25
CA ARG A 2 4.80 38.76 3.95
C ARG A 2 5.38 37.79 2.92
N SER A 3 6.69 37.86 2.71
CA SER A 3 7.42 36.98 1.80
C SER A 3 7.34 35.53 2.30
N VAL A 4 7.00 34.62 1.39
CA VAL A 4 6.97 33.17 1.68
C VAL A 4 8.41 32.72 1.94
N PRO A 5 8.72 32.09 3.10
CA PRO A 5 10.08 31.71 3.46
C PRO A 5 10.69 30.74 2.44
N HIS A 6 12.00 30.87 2.20
CA HIS A 6 12.75 30.16 1.16
C HIS A 6 12.65 28.61 1.27
N GLN A 7 12.39 28.08 2.47
CA GLN A 7 12.10 26.67 2.74
C GLN A 7 10.79 26.20 2.08
N MET A 8 9.70 26.98 2.20
CA MET A 8 8.42 26.68 1.55
C MET A 8 8.51 26.75 0.02
N GLN A 9 9.35 27.62 -0.55
CA GLN A 9 9.53 27.70 -2.00
C GLN A 9 10.27 26.49 -2.59
N LYS A 10 11.20 25.87 -1.84
CA LYS A 10 11.82 24.60 -2.23
C LYS A 10 10.83 23.44 -2.12
N PHE A 11 9.98 23.47 -1.10
CA PHE A 11 8.91 22.49 -0.86
C PHE A 11 7.84 22.47 -1.97
N PHE A 12 7.36 23.63 -2.44
CA PHE A 12 6.43 23.74 -3.59
C PHE A 12 7.04 23.35 -4.95
N ARG A 13 8.37 23.25 -5.05
CA ARG A 13 9.04 22.70 -6.22
C ARG A 13 9.04 21.17 -6.14
N SER A 14 9.37 20.61 -4.98
CA SER A 14 9.36 19.16 -4.70
C SER A 14 8.00 18.51 -5.02
N LEU A 15 6.88 19.07 -4.56
CA LEU A 15 5.54 18.53 -4.84
C LEU A 15 5.15 18.59 -6.32
N ARG A 16 5.59 19.62 -7.05
CA ARG A 16 5.38 19.71 -8.51
C ARG A 16 6.25 18.71 -9.25
N ASP A 17 7.46 18.47 -8.76
CA ASP A 17 8.38 17.50 -9.34
C ASP A 17 7.93 16.05 -9.03
N LEU A 18 7.31 15.81 -7.87
CA LEU A 18 6.60 14.57 -7.55
C LEU A 18 5.45 14.30 -8.50
N ARG A 19 4.62 15.32 -8.73
CA ARG A 19 3.51 15.24 -9.71
C ARG A 19 4.04 14.92 -11.10
N LYS A 20 5.14 15.53 -11.52
CA LYS A 20 5.79 15.22 -12.82
C LYS A 20 6.38 13.80 -12.85
N GLN A 21 6.95 13.31 -11.75
CA GLN A 21 7.53 11.98 -11.67
C GLN A 21 6.44 10.90 -11.66
N ALA A 22 5.35 11.12 -10.92
CA ALA A 22 4.15 10.30 -10.96
C ALA A 22 3.50 10.33 -12.36
N LEU A 23 3.30 11.51 -12.96
CA LEU A 23 2.80 11.68 -14.34
C LEU A 23 3.65 10.95 -15.39
N LYS A 24 4.98 11.00 -15.25
CA LYS A 24 5.92 10.33 -16.15
C LYS A 24 5.91 8.80 -15.99
N LEU A 25 5.55 8.31 -14.79
CA LEU A 25 5.38 6.88 -14.55
C LEU A 25 3.99 6.41 -15.02
N CYS A 26 2.94 7.17 -14.73
CA CYS A 26 1.56 6.94 -15.20
C CYS A 26 1.45 6.91 -16.72
N SER A 27 2.31 7.60 -17.48
CA SER A 27 2.31 7.53 -18.94
C SER A 27 2.86 6.22 -19.51
N VAL A 28 3.52 5.39 -18.69
CA VAL A 28 4.11 4.10 -19.09
C VAL A 28 3.35 2.92 -18.48
N VAL A 29 2.53 3.16 -17.46
CA VAL A 29 1.85 2.14 -16.65
C VAL A 29 0.39 1.97 -17.13
N PRO A 30 -0.17 0.74 -17.11
CA PRO A 30 -1.58 0.51 -17.46
C PRO A 30 -2.54 1.34 -16.60
N ASP A 31 -3.68 1.77 -17.18
CA ASP A 31 -4.75 2.43 -16.43
C ASP A 31 -5.32 1.52 -15.31
N HIS A 32 -5.24 0.21 -15.51
CA HIS A 32 -5.64 -0.82 -14.55
C HIS A 32 -4.84 -2.11 -14.76
N VAL A 33 -4.72 -2.92 -13.70
CA VAL A 33 -4.10 -4.25 -13.74
C VAL A 33 -5.02 -5.26 -13.08
N THR A 34 -5.25 -6.39 -13.74
CA THR A 34 -5.93 -7.54 -13.15
C THR A 34 -4.98 -8.28 -12.24
N TYR A 35 -5.43 -8.66 -11.05
CA TYR A 35 -4.66 -9.43 -10.09
C TYR A 35 -5.45 -10.64 -9.58
N TYR A 36 -4.74 -11.59 -9.00
CA TYR A 36 -5.31 -12.71 -8.30
C TYR A 36 -4.48 -13.10 -7.07
N TYR A 37 -5.13 -13.81 -6.16
CA TYR A 37 -4.54 -14.47 -5.00
C TYR A 37 -5.39 -15.71 -4.66
N GLY A 38 -4.96 -16.46 -3.65
CA GLY A 38 -5.52 -17.74 -3.28
C GLY A 38 -4.79 -18.91 -3.93
N ASN A 39 -5.26 -20.12 -3.64
CA ASN A 39 -4.72 -21.34 -4.20
C ASN A 39 -5.38 -21.61 -5.58
N PRO A 40 -4.63 -21.62 -6.69
CA PRO A 40 -5.19 -21.82 -8.03
C PRO A 40 -6.01 -23.10 -8.22
N PHE A 41 -5.80 -24.11 -7.37
CA PHE A 41 -6.46 -25.41 -7.46
C PHE A 41 -7.64 -25.58 -6.50
N VAL A 42 -7.83 -24.65 -5.55
CA VAL A 42 -8.86 -24.78 -4.51
C VAL A 42 -9.78 -23.55 -4.53
N GLU A 43 -9.19 -22.36 -4.43
CA GLU A 43 -9.91 -21.10 -4.34
C GLU A 43 -9.01 -19.98 -4.87
N LYS A 44 -9.36 -19.48 -6.05
CA LYS A 44 -8.68 -18.36 -6.70
C LYS A 44 -9.62 -17.16 -6.70
N THR A 45 -9.18 -16.09 -6.06
CA THR A 45 -9.90 -14.81 -6.07
C THR A 45 -9.21 -13.86 -7.02
N GLU A 46 -10.00 -13.23 -7.88
CA GLU A 46 -9.53 -12.28 -8.89
C GLU A 46 -10.09 -10.88 -8.60
N GLY A 47 -9.36 -9.87 -9.04
CA GLY A 47 -9.76 -8.47 -8.91
C GLY A 47 -9.05 -7.57 -9.92
N ILE A 48 -9.42 -6.29 -9.90
CA ILE A 48 -8.88 -5.24 -10.77
C ILE A 48 -8.39 -4.09 -9.89
N LEU A 49 -7.12 -3.73 -10.04
CA LEU A 49 -6.54 -2.52 -9.48
C LEU A 49 -6.64 -1.40 -10.50
N HIS A 50 -7.23 -0.29 -10.10
CA HIS A 50 -7.23 0.93 -10.89
C HIS A 50 -6.20 1.90 -10.32
N PHE A 51 -5.33 2.41 -11.17
CA PHE A 51 -4.32 3.38 -10.78
C PHE A 51 -4.78 4.80 -11.08
N PHE A 52 -4.29 5.76 -10.30
CA PHE A 52 -4.61 7.16 -10.55
C PHE A 52 -4.06 7.62 -11.90
N LYS A 53 -4.97 8.10 -12.75
CA LYS A 53 -4.65 8.86 -13.95
C LYS A 53 -4.60 10.33 -13.58
N TYR A 54 -3.39 10.89 -13.48
CA TYR A 54 -3.24 12.33 -13.30
C TYR A 54 -3.70 13.04 -14.59
N ASN A 55 -4.96 13.47 -14.63
CA ASN A 55 -5.47 14.33 -15.67
C ASN A 55 -5.18 15.79 -15.29
N ASP A 56 -4.56 16.55 -16.20
CA ASP A 56 -4.18 17.97 -15.99
C ASP A 56 -5.40 18.85 -15.62
N ASP A 57 -6.61 18.44 -16.01
CA ASP A 57 -7.87 19.18 -15.85
C ASP A 57 -8.53 19.08 -14.45
N GLY A 58 -7.96 18.29 -13.53
CA GLY A 58 -8.53 17.99 -12.20
C GLY A 58 -7.86 18.70 -11.03
N LEU A 59 -7.42 19.96 -11.20
CA LEU A 59 -6.53 20.75 -10.33
C LEU A 59 -6.95 20.97 -8.84
N GLY A 60 -7.90 20.22 -8.26
CA GLY A 60 -8.36 20.50 -6.90
C GLY A 60 -9.14 19.44 -6.15
N LYS A 61 -9.18 18.17 -6.60
CA LYS A 61 -9.63 17.12 -5.69
C LYS A 61 -8.42 16.65 -4.89
N ASP A 62 -8.43 16.93 -3.59
CA ASP A 62 -7.53 16.31 -2.61
C ASP A 62 -7.54 14.81 -2.85
N VAL A 63 -6.48 14.31 -3.48
CA VAL A 63 -6.36 12.88 -3.72
C VAL A 63 -5.98 12.28 -2.37
N GLN A 64 -6.99 11.87 -1.62
CA GLN A 64 -6.83 11.17 -0.35
C GLN A 64 -6.37 9.73 -0.62
N CYS A 65 -5.27 9.54 -1.35
CA CYS A 65 -4.70 8.23 -1.62
C CYS A 65 -4.15 7.68 -0.32
N ARG A 66 -4.78 6.65 0.24
CA ARG A 66 -4.24 5.90 1.39
C ARG A 66 -3.63 4.56 0.95
N MET A 67 -3.59 4.32 -0.34
CA MET A 67 -3.19 3.03 -0.91
C MET A 67 -2.12 3.21 -1.98
N LEU A 68 -1.08 2.40 -1.87
CA LEU A 68 -0.03 2.24 -2.86
C LEU A 68 0.01 0.80 -3.34
N CYS A 69 0.47 0.59 -4.55
CA CYS A 69 0.85 -0.72 -5.06
C CYS A 69 2.32 -0.70 -5.44
N MET A 70 3.08 -1.62 -4.85
CA MET A 70 4.42 -1.95 -5.28
C MET A 70 4.34 -3.01 -6.37
N ILE A 71 4.90 -2.71 -7.54
CA ILE A 71 4.77 -3.55 -8.73
C ILE A 71 6.11 -4.10 -9.19
N ALA A 72 6.04 -5.16 -10.01
CA ALA A 72 7.20 -5.81 -10.62
C ALA A 72 8.26 -6.22 -9.59
N ILE A 73 7.81 -6.80 -8.46
CA ILE A 73 8.73 -7.35 -7.46
C ILE A 73 9.17 -8.73 -7.95
N PRO A 74 10.48 -8.96 -8.20
CA PRO A 74 10.97 -10.25 -8.66
C PRO A 74 10.70 -11.33 -7.62
N ALA A 75 10.34 -12.54 -8.05
CA ALA A 75 10.08 -13.68 -7.18
C ALA A 75 11.33 -14.16 -6.40
N GLN A 76 12.52 -13.72 -6.78
CA GLN A 76 13.76 -13.96 -6.04
C GLN A 76 13.83 -13.16 -4.74
N ILE A 77 13.17 -12.00 -4.71
CA ILE A 77 13.05 -11.20 -3.49
C ILE A 77 11.97 -11.81 -2.64
N THR A 78 12.34 -12.20 -1.43
CA THR A 78 11.42 -12.84 -0.50
C THR A 78 10.50 -11.82 0.16
N LEU A 79 9.34 -12.27 0.62
CA LEU A 79 8.44 -11.41 1.40
C LEU A 79 9.14 -10.86 2.66
N ARG A 80 10.02 -11.66 3.29
CA ARG A 80 10.87 -11.23 4.40
C ARG A 80 11.68 -9.99 4.05
N GLU A 81 12.41 -10.05 2.93
CA GLU A 81 13.25 -8.94 2.47
C GLU A 81 12.41 -7.70 2.18
N ILE A 82 11.20 -7.86 1.64
CA ILE A 82 10.29 -6.73 1.44
C ILE A 82 9.78 -6.16 2.77
N LEU A 83 9.39 -7.00 3.72
CA LEU A 83 8.96 -6.54 5.05
C LEU A 83 10.10 -5.79 5.76
N LEU A 84 11.33 -6.30 5.66
CA LEU A 84 12.53 -5.62 6.14
C LEU A 84 12.80 -4.33 5.37
N PHE A 85 12.67 -4.31 4.05
CA PHE A 85 12.84 -3.10 3.24
C PHE A 85 11.87 -2.00 3.67
N ILE A 86 10.59 -2.36 3.88
CA ILE A 86 9.56 -1.45 4.39
C ILE A 86 9.87 -1.02 5.84
N GLY A 87 10.34 -1.92 6.70
CA GLY A 87 10.58 -1.66 8.13
C GLY A 87 11.88 -0.89 8.44
N THR A 88 12.99 -1.22 7.76
CA THR A 88 14.36 -0.76 8.09
C THR A 88 14.61 0.70 7.73
N LEU A 89 14.07 1.18 6.61
CA LEU A 89 14.27 2.56 6.15
C LEU A 89 13.32 3.55 6.85
N ALA A 90 12.17 3.08 7.31
CA ALA A 90 11.17 3.90 7.98
C ALA A 90 11.44 4.15 9.47
N MET A 91 12.46 3.51 10.03
CA MET A 91 13.01 3.81 11.35
C MET A 91 13.69 5.19 11.41
N ARG A 92 13.96 5.84 10.26
CA ARG A 92 14.73 7.10 10.20
C ARG A 92 13.91 8.40 10.40
N ALA A 93 12.57 8.35 10.34
CA ALA A 93 11.75 9.56 10.45
C ALA A 93 10.76 9.53 11.64
N THR A 94 10.08 8.41 11.89
CA THR A 94 8.99 8.34 12.88
C THR A 94 8.70 6.90 13.30
N GLY A 95 9.44 6.34 14.26
CA GLY A 95 8.99 5.15 15.01
C GLY A 95 8.58 3.88 14.21
N GLY A 96 9.07 3.67 12.99
CA GLY A 96 8.88 2.45 12.18
C GLY A 96 7.61 2.43 11.31
N ALA A 97 7.74 2.25 9.98
CA ALA A 97 6.62 2.28 9.01
C ALA A 97 5.59 1.16 9.18
N ILE A 98 5.92 0.06 9.84
CA ILE A 98 4.91 -0.95 10.14
C ILE A 98 3.80 -0.31 10.98
N GLN A 99 4.10 0.69 11.82
CA GLN A 99 3.09 1.42 12.57
C GLN A 99 2.26 2.40 11.73
N THR A 100 2.65 2.74 10.51
CA THR A 100 1.84 3.59 9.61
C THR A 100 1.08 2.76 8.57
N ILE A 101 1.43 1.49 8.38
CA ILE A 101 0.76 0.59 7.43
C ILE A 101 -0.32 -0.20 8.17
N GLU A 102 -1.56 -0.06 7.71
CA GLU A 102 -2.72 -0.80 8.24
C GLU A 102 -2.73 -2.23 7.70
N ARG A 103 -2.51 -2.38 6.39
CA ARG A 103 -2.57 -3.67 5.71
C ARG A 103 -1.55 -3.78 4.58
N ILE A 104 -0.99 -4.98 4.45
CA ILE A 104 -0.11 -5.41 3.37
C ILE A 104 -0.75 -6.64 2.73
N LYS A 105 -1.02 -6.59 1.43
CA LYS A 105 -1.61 -7.72 0.69
C LYS A 105 -0.71 -8.09 -0.48
N VAL A 106 -0.22 -9.33 -0.47
CA VAL A 106 0.57 -9.89 -1.56
C VAL A 106 -0.37 -10.48 -2.61
N ILE A 107 -0.19 -10.08 -3.86
CA ILE A 107 -1.01 -10.47 -5.01
C ILE A 107 -0.12 -10.79 -6.22
N ARG A 108 -0.69 -11.40 -7.26
CA ARG A 108 -0.02 -11.61 -8.55
C ARG A 108 -0.87 -11.10 -9.70
N ASP A 109 -0.23 -10.65 -10.76
CA ASP A 109 -0.86 -10.40 -12.04
C ASP A 109 -0.53 -11.54 -13.03
N SER A 110 -0.77 -11.30 -14.32
CA SER A 110 -0.40 -12.24 -15.38
C SER A 110 1.11 -12.37 -15.62
N THR A 111 1.94 -11.53 -15.02
CA THR A 111 3.38 -11.50 -15.26
C THR A 111 4.07 -12.64 -14.51
N PRO A 112 4.75 -13.56 -15.21
CA PRO A 112 5.42 -14.68 -14.56
C PRO A 112 6.65 -14.21 -13.78
N ASN A 113 6.96 -14.93 -12.70
CA ASN A 113 8.14 -14.67 -11.84
C ASN A 113 8.18 -13.29 -11.17
N GLU A 114 7.04 -12.59 -11.13
CA GLU A 114 6.88 -11.35 -10.40
C GLU A 114 5.66 -11.45 -9.48
N TYR A 115 5.63 -10.60 -8.47
CA TYR A 115 4.46 -10.39 -7.63
C TYR A 115 4.31 -8.91 -7.32
N MET A 116 3.13 -8.56 -6.82
CA MET A 116 2.77 -7.21 -6.46
C MET A 116 2.35 -7.17 -4.98
N ILE A 117 2.49 -6.01 -4.36
CA ILE A 117 2.03 -5.79 -2.99
C ILE A 117 1.15 -4.55 -2.96
N ILE A 118 -0.04 -4.69 -2.40
CA ILE A 118 -0.91 -3.57 -2.05
C ILE A 118 -0.57 -3.16 -0.61
N LEU A 119 -0.28 -1.88 -0.42
CA LEU A 119 0.00 -1.24 0.86
C LEU A 119 -1.14 -0.28 1.17
N LYS A 120 -1.82 -0.51 2.30
CA LYS A 120 -2.84 0.40 2.85
C LYS A 120 -2.26 1.09 4.08
N PHE A 121 -2.25 2.41 4.08
CA PHE A 121 -1.73 3.21 5.18
C PHE A 121 -2.84 3.61 6.14
N LYS A 122 -2.51 3.62 7.43
CA LYS A 122 -3.34 4.20 8.48
C LYS A 122 -3.48 5.69 8.20
N THR A 123 -4.65 6.21 8.51
CA THR A 123 -4.90 7.64 8.38
C THR A 123 -4.37 8.34 9.62
N HIS A 124 -3.05 8.56 9.68
CA HIS A 124 -2.53 9.49 10.66
C HIS A 124 -2.71 10.91 10.14
N LEU A 125 -3.27 11.75 11.03
CA LEU A 125 -3.80 13.10 10.77
C LEU A 125 -3.15 13.81 9.60
N TYR A 126 -3.96 14.16 8.60
CA TYR A 126 -3.60 15.18 7.63
C TYR A 126 -3.13 16.42 8.37
N ASP A 127 -1.91 16.87 8.10
CA ASP A 127 -1.71 18.30 8.12
C ASP A 127 -2.47 18.86 6.90
N ALA A 128 -3.71 19.32 7.16
CA ALA A 128 -4.57 19.91 6.13
C ALA A 128 -3.90 21.10 5.41
N ILE A 129 -2.82 21.65 5.98
CA ILE A 129 -2.01 22.71 5.38
C ILE A 129 -0.97 22.15 4.38
N LEU A 130 -0.55 20.88 4.51
CA LEU A 130 0.55 20.30 3.73
C LEU A 130 0.15 19.23 2.70
N LEU A 131 -1.10 18.72 2.71
CA LEU A 131 -1.58 17.70 1.77
C LEU A 131 -0.69 16.44 1.66
N GLN A 132 0.04 16.12 2.72
CA GLN A 132 0.89 14.93 2.80
C GLN A 132 0.28 13.96 3.80
N ASN A 133 0.03 12.74 3.34
CA ASN A 133 -0.30 11.60 4.16
C ASN A 133 0.85 10.58 4.10
N ASP A 134 0.82 9.58 4.98
CA ASP A 134 1.89 8.57 5.07
C ASP A 134 2.18 7.87 3.73
N ALA A 135 1.15 7.68 2.88
CA ALA A 135 1.33 7.08 1.56
C ALA A 135 2.14 7.98 0.62
N VAL A 136 1.92 9.30 0.63
CA VAL A 136 2.71 10.25 -0.17
C VAL A 136 4.16 10.24 0.29
N VAL A 137 4.40 10.33 1.61
CA VAL A 137 5.76 10.31 2.17
C VAL A 137 6.48 9.01 1.80
N PHE A 138 5.80 7.86 1.95
CA PHE A 138 6.34 6.57 1.56
C PHE A 138 6.68 6.51 0.06
N PHE A 139 5.82 7.06 -0.80
CA PHE A 139 6.12 7.14 -2.23
C PHE A 139 7.39 7.96 -2.52
N GLU A 140 7.54 9.12 -1.86
CA GLU A 140 8.72 9.99 -2.05
C GLU A 140 10.02 9.31 -1.65
N GLU A 141 10.02 8.58 -0.55
CA GLU A 141 11.22 7.97 0.00
C GLU A 141 11.59 6.67 -0.72
N TYR A 142 10.61 5.84 -1.08
CA TYR A 142 10.87 4.47 -1.53
C TYR A 142 10.81 4.27 -3.05
N ASN A 143 10.11 5.15 -3.79
CA ASN A 143 9.99 4.97 -5.23
C ASN A 143 11.34 5.17 -5.92
N GLY A 144 11.79 4.17 -6.67
CA GLY A 144 13.09 4.14 -7.33
C GLY A 144 14.25 3.61 -6.48
N MET A 145 14.04 3.32 -5.20
CA MET A 145 15.07 2.70 -4.35
C MET A 145 15.29 1.24 -4.70
N GLN A 146 16.53 0.77 -4.63
CA GLN A 146 16.84 -0.65 -4.77
C GLN A 146 16.39 -1.41 -3.53
N PHE A 147 15.90 -2.63 -3.72
CA PHE A 147 15.50 -3.51 -2.61
C PHE A 147 16.71 -3.96 -1.78
N ASN A 148 17.83 -4.23 -2.44
CA ASN A 148 19.11 -4.57 -1.82
C ASN A 148 20.26 -4.11 -2.74
N SER A 149 21.51 -4.20 -2.26
CA SER A 149 22.70 -3.77 -3.00
C SER A 149 23.16 -4.75 -4.09
N LEU A 150 22.55 -5.93 -4.16
CA LEU A 150 22.93 -7.01 -5.09
C LEU A 150 22.11 -6.95 -6.38
N GLU A 151 20.86 -6.51 -6.28
CA GLU A 151 19.95 -6.43 -7.43
C GLU A 151 19.89 -5.03 -8.05
N THR A 152 19.67 -5.00 -9.36
CA THR A 152 19.43 -3.75 -10.09
C THR A 152 17.97 -3.32 -10.08
N ASN A 153 17.07 -4.20 -9.61
CA ASN A 153 15.64 -3.95 -9.53
C ASN A 153 15.34 -2.82 -8.54
N GLN A 154 14.54 -1.88 -9.00
CA GLN A 154 14.10 -0.73 -8.21
C GLN A 154 12.64 -0.92 -7.81
N CYS A 155 12.32 -0.52 -6.60
CA CYS A 155 10.98 -0.38 -6.09
C CYS A 155 10.19 0.59 -6.98
N LYS A 156 9.09 0.12 -7.56
CA LYS A 156 8.18 0.92 -8.36
C LYS A 156 6.86 0.99 -7.63
N LEU A 157 6.46 2.20 -7.23
CA LEU A 157 5.23 2.45 -6.51
C LEU A 157 4.22 3.15 -7.41
N LEU A 158 2.95 2.82 -7.21
CA LEU A 158 1.81 3.43 -7.91
C LEU A 158 0.70 3.74 -6.93
N PHE A 159 0.04 4.89 -7.11
CA PHE A 159 -1.15 5.22 -6.32
C PHE A 159 -2.36 4.44 -6.83
N VAL A 160 -3.06 3.78 -5.91
CA VAL A 160 -4.28 3.01 -6.20
C VAL A 160 -5.51 3.89 -5.97
N ASP A 161 -6.31 4.07 -7.00
CA ASP A 161 -7.58 4.83 -6.98
C ASP A 161 -8.72 4.00 -6.42
N ARG A 162 -8.92 2.80 -6.98
CA ARG A 162 -9.95 1.87 -6.55
C ARG A 162 -9.53 0.43 -6.76
N ILE A 163 -10.15 -0.45 -5.99
CA ILE A 163 -9.98 -1.90 -6.08
C ILE A 163 -11.34 -2.52 -6.32
N GLU A 164 -11.44 -3.35 -7.34
CA GLU A 164 -12.61 -4.16 -7.63
C GLU A 164 -12.22 -5.62 -7.33
N CYS A 165 -12.97 -6.32 -6.48
CA CYS A 165 -12.67 -7.71 -6.12
C CYS A 165 -13.96 -8.52 -6.06
N ALA A 166 -13.88 -9.81 -6.39
CA ALA A 166 -15.03 -10.71 -6.32
C ALA A 166 -15.51 -10.99 -4.88
N SER A 167 -14.66 -10.77 -3.87
CA SER A 167 -15.01 -10.90 -2.46
C SER A 167 -15.35 -9.54 -1.86
N GLU A 168 -16.62 -9.36 -1.47
CA GLU A 168 -17.11 -8.13 -0.83
C GLU A 168 -16.40 -7.88 0.51
N ASP A 169 -16.11 -8.93 1.28
CA ASP A 169 -15.39 -8.85 2.56
C ASP A 169 -13.95 -8.33 2.38
N GLU A 170 -13.29 -8.69 1.28
CA GLU A 170 -11.93 -8.25 0.96
C GLU A 170 -11.91 -6.80 0.45
N VAL A 171 -12.90 -6.40 -0.34
CA VAL A 171 -13.10 -4.98 -0.68
C VAL A 171 -13.35 -4.19 0.60
N ALA A 172 -14.18 -4.69 1.51
CA ALA A 172 -14.40 -4.02 2.80
C ALA A 172 -13.11 -3.95 3.63
N ALA A 173 -12.30 -5.01 3.72
CA ALA A 173 -11.04 -4.97 4.44
C ALA A 173 -10.03 -3.95 3.85
N LEU A 174 -9.91 -3.90 2.52
CA LEU A 174 -8.96 -3.02 1.84
C LEU A 174 -9.46 -1.57 1.72
N CYS A 175 -10.76 -1.36 1.52
CA CYS A 175 -11.36 -0.05 1.24
C CYS A 175 -12.05 0.59 2.47
N ALA A 176 -12.51 -0.17 3.46
CA ALA A 176 -13.12 0.43 4.65
C ALA A 176 -12.05 1.14 5.47
N SER A 177 -12.21 2.44 5.64
CA SER A 177 -11.57 3.16 6.73
C SER A 177 -12.06 2.58 8.04
N SER A 178 -11.18 2.39 9.01
CA SER A 178 -11.51 2.13 10.41
C SER A 178 -12.27 3.32 11.01
N SER A 179 -13.50 3.54 10.58
CA SER A 179 -14.49 4.47 11.12
C SER A 179 -15.86 3.96 10.71
N ALA A 180 -16.57 3.38 11.66
CA ALA A 180 -17.90 2.85 11.49
C ALA A 180 -18.90 3.88 10.94
N SER A 181 -19.95 3.32 10.32
CA SER A 181 -21.35 3.77 10.22
C SER A 181 -21.83 4.38 8.90
N THR A 182 -22.67 3.62 8.18
CA THR A 182 -24.04 4.06 7.91
C THR A 182 -24.97 2.85 7.71
N GLU A 183 -25.72 2.55 8.77
CA GLU A 183 -27.11 2.07 8.81
C GLU A 183 -27.73 1.47 7.53
N ALA A 184 -27.81 0.12 7.47
CA ALA A 184 -28.99 -0.59 6.98
C ALA A 184 -28.96 -2.07 7.40
N GLY A 185 -29.62 -2.39 8.52
CA GLY A 185 -30.33 -3.66 8.70
C GLY A 185 -29.56 -4.87 9.23
N SER A 186 -29.75 -5.13 10.52
CA SER A 186 -29.97 -6.48 11.08
C SER A 186 -28.81 -7.48 11.10
N SER A 187 -27.98 -7.42 12.14
CA SER A 187 -27.81 -8.48 13.17
C SER A 187 -26.55 -8.19 13.97
N ASN A 188 -26.57 -8.51 15.27
CA ASN A 188 -25.45 -8.40 16.19
C ASN A 188 -24.34 -9.41 15.86
N HIS A 189 -23.78 -9.38 14.65
CA HIS A 189 -22.53 -10.06 14.33
C HIS A 189 -21.40 -9.07 14.63
N LEU A 190 -20.93 -9.09 15.88
CA LEU A 190 -19.55 -8.69 16.14
C LEU A 190 -18.70 -9.74 15.41
N THR A 191 -18.40 -9.52 14.13
CA THR A 191 -17.51 -10.40 13.39
C THR A 191 -16.16 -10.36 14.09
N GLU A 192 -15.84 -11.42 14.85
CA GLU A 192 -14.60 -11.48 15.58
C GLU A 192 -13.46 -11.39 14.57
N LEU A 193 -12.56 -10.42 14.76
CA LEU A 193 -11.38 -10.29 13.92
C LEU A 193 -10.57 -11.59 14.04
N PRO A 194 -10.03 -12.11 12.92
CA PRO A 194 -9.20 -13.31 12.96
C PRO A 194 -8.01 -13.09 13.91
N THR A 195 -7.60 -14.17 14.57
CA THR A 195 -6.41 -14.18 15.43
C THR A 195 -5.19 -14.63 14.63
N CYS A 196 -4.04 -14.04 14.93
CA CYS A 196 -2.78 -14.39 14.30
C CYS A 196 -2.37 -15.81 14.67
N ALA A 197 -2.15 -16.67 13.67
CA ALA A 197 -1.76 -18.06 13.92
C ALA A 197 -0.37 -18.20 14.58
N VAL A 198 0.42 -17.12 14.64
CA VAL A 198 1.75 -17.10 15.26
C VAL A 198 1.67 -16.69 16.74
N CYS A 199 1.13 -15.50 17.05
CA CYS A 199 1.07 -14.99 18.43
C CYS A 199 -0.27 -15.23 19.13
N LEU A 200 -1.29 -15.70 18.41
CA LEU A 200 -2.67 -15.94 18.88
C LEU A 200 -3.42 -14.66 19.35
N GLU A 201 -2.87 -13.48 19.07
CA GLU A 201 -3.51 -12.19 19.35
C GLU A 201 -4.42 -11.74 18.20
N ARG A 202 -5.31 -10.78 18.48
CA ARG A 202 -6.24 -10.22 17.47
C ARG A 202 -5.47 -9.44 16.40
N MET A 203 -5.88 -9.54 15.14
CA MET A 203 -5.32 -8.78 14.02
C MET A 203 -6.00 -7.42 13.86
N ASP A 204 -5.87 -6.55 14.87
CA ASP A 204 -6.41 -5.19 14.83
C ASP A 204 -5.52 -4.22 14.04
N ASP A 205 -4.26 -4.57 13.81
CA ASP A 205 -3.29 -3.68 13.17
C ASP A 205 -2.16 -4.42 12.43
N SER A 206 -1.58 -3.77 11.41
CA SER A 206 -0.32 -4.13 10.75
C SER A 206 -0.36 -5.56 10.19
N VAL A 207 -1.43 -5.84 9.45
CA VAL A 207 -1.76 -7.19 8.98
C VAL A 207 -1.15 -7.44 7.61
N VAL A 208 -0.46 -8.58 7.46
CA VAL A 208 0.07 -9.08 6.19
C VAL A 208 -0.76 -10.26 5.73
N SER A 209 -1.26 -10.18 4.51
CA SER A 209 -1.97 -11.24 3.82
C SER A 209 -1.12 -11.78 2.68
N ILE A 210 -0.75 -13.06 2.73
CA ILE A 210 0.12 -13.69 1.73
C ILE A 210 -0.68 -14.26 0.55
N LEU A 211 0.02 -14.74 -0.49
CA LEU A 211 -0.58 -15.19 -1.74
C LEU A 211 -1.65 -16.26 -1.59
N CYS A 212 -1.58 -17.14 -0.58
CA CYS A 212 -2.61 -18.15 -0.33
C CYS A 212 -3.79 -17.65 0.51
N ASN A 213 -3.90 -16.34 0.72
CA ASN A 213 -4.91 -15.66 1.53
C ASN A 213 -4.84 -15.87 3.04
N HIS A 214 -3.77 -16.46 3.57
CA HIS A 214 -3.56 -16.48 5.02
C HIS A 214 -3.06 -15.12 5.51
N THR A 215 -3.52 -14.74 6.71
CA THR A 215 -3.23 -13.45 7.33
C THR A 215 -2.41 -13.62 8.60
N PHE A 216 -1.49 -12.69 8.86
CA PHE A 216 -0.57 -12.68 10.00
C PHE A 216 -0.28 -11.23 10.41
N HIS A 217 0.22 -10.98 11.63
CA HIS A 217 0.88 -9.69 11.90
C HIS A 217 2.19 -9.59 11.13
N ALA A 218 2.52 -8.40 10.62
CA ALA A 218 3.75 -8.15 9.89
C ALA A 218 5.00 -8.58 10.68
N GLY A 219 5.09 -8.20 11.96
CA GLY A 219 6.21 -8.56 12.82
C GLY A 219 6.30 -10.06 13.12
N CYS A 220 5.15 -10.76 13.17
CA CYS A 220 5.15 -12.21 13.32
C CYS A 220 5.72 -12.89 12.06
N LEU A 221 5.32 -12.44 10.87
CA LEU A 221 5.81 -13.05 9.63
C LEU A 221 7.28 -12.67 9.34
N GLU A 222 7.70 -11.47 9.71
CA GLU A 222 9.08 -11.02 9.62
C GLU A 222 10.01 -11.91 10.47
N GLN A 223 9.59 -12.43 11.62
CA GLN A 223 10.47 -13.29 12.43
C GLN A 223 10.55 -14.73 11.90
N TRP A 224 9.51 -15.22 11.21
CA TRP A 224 9.34 -16.64 10.91
C TRP A 224 9.69 -17.08 9.49
N THR A 225 9.89 -16.16 8.55
CA THR A 225 10.22 -16.44 7.15
C THR A 225 11.68 -16.93 6.90
N ASP A 226 12.31 -17.63 7.87
CA ASP A 226 13.75 -18.00 7.85
C ASP A 226 14.03 -19.50 7.60
N THR A 227 13.03 -20.23 7.11
CA THR A 227 13.13 -21.64 6.70
C THR A 227 12.61 -21.82 5.31
#